data_AF-A0A4Q6C2R3-F1
#
_entry.id   AF-A0A4Q6C2R3-F1
#
_cell.length_a   1.000
_cell.length_b   1.000
_cell.length_c   1.000
_cell.angle_alpha   90.00
_cell.angle_beta   90.00
_cell.angle_gamma   90.00
#
_symmetry.space_group_name_H-M   'P 1'
#
loop_
_entity.id
_entity.type
_entity.pdbx_description
1 polymer ?
#
loop_
_entity_poly.entity_id
_entity_poly.type
_entity_poly.pdbx_seq_one_letter_code
_entity_poly.pdbx_strand_id
1 'polypeptide(L)' 'MHYRAAGRYRVRPYPGDLVVYRAEDQEGRFPDSPTLGWAGLVRGVRVVDVPGNHDDLVEAPELARALGQVLGASKPA' A
#
# COMPACT_ATOMS: atom_id res chain seq x y z
N MET A 1 -15.42 8.24 -10.66
CA MET A 1 -15.08 6.81 -10.84
C MET A 1 -14.24 6.61 -12.10
N HIS A 2 -12.95 6.32 -11.95
CA HIS A 2 -11.98 6.22 -13.05
C HIS A 2 -11.75 4.77 -13.55
N TYR A 3 -12.72 3.88 -13.37
CA TYR A 3 -12.59 2.44 -13.62
C TYR A 3 -12.13 2.08 -15.05
N ARG A 4 -12.53 2.88 -16.06
CA ARG A 4 -12.09 2.67 -17.45
C ARG A 4 -10.59 2.87 -17.63
N ALA A 5 -10.00 3.84 -16.94
CA ALA A 5 -8.56 4.09 -17.00
C ALA A 5 -7.80 2.99 -16.22
N ALA A 6 -8.25 2.68 -15.01
CA ALA A 6 -7.67 1.63 -14.18
C ALA A 6 -7.66 0.26 -14.91
N GLY A 7 -8.78 -0.14 -15.52
CA GLY A 7 -8.87 -1.43 -16.23
C GLY A 7 -8.06 -1.52 -17.53
N ARG A 8 -7.58 -0.39 -18.07
CA ARG A 8 -6.75 -0.35 -19.29
C ARG A 8 -5.27 -0.15 -19.01
N TYR A 9 -4.92 0.26 -17.80
CA TYR A 9 -3.53 0.47 -17.41
C TYR A 9 -2.79 -0.87 -17.36
N ARG A 10 -1.65 -0.93 -18.06
CA ARG A 10 -0.73 -2.07 -17.99
C ARG A 10 0.38 -1.74 -17.01
N VAL A 11 0.36 -2.39 -15.86
CA VAL A 11 1.39 -2.23 -14.83
C VAL A 11 2.75 -2.66 -15.38
N ARG A 12 3.79 -1.88 -15.08
CA ARG A 12 5.18 -2.21 -15.40
C ARG A 12 5.95 -2.47 -14.11
N PRO A 13 6.94 -3.38 -14.10
CA PRO A 13 7.78 -3.57 -12.94
C PRO A 13 8.49 -2.26 -12.53
N TYR A 14 8.65 -2.08 -11.22
CA TYR A 14 9.38 -0.96 -10.64
C TYR A 14 10.59 -1.51 -9.88
N PRO A 15 11.84 -1.12 -10.21
CA PRO A 15 13.04 -1.76 -9.64
C PRO A 15 13.35 -1.35 -8.19
N GLY A 16 12.54 -0.48 -7.58
CA GLY A 16 12.71 -0.05 -6.19
C GLY A 16 11.90 -0.88 -5.20
N ASP A 17 12.00 -0.50 -3.93
CA ASP A 17 11.19 -1.07 -2.86
C ASP A 17 9.92 -0.23 -2.65
N LEU A 18 8.87 -0.88 -2.16
CA LEU A 18 7.61 -0.23 -1.80
C LEU A 18 7.28 -0.47 -0.33
N VAL A 19 6.68 0.53 0.29
CA VAL A 19 5.94 0.39 1.54
C VAL A 19 4.45 0.48 1.20
N VAL A 20 3.69 -0.54 1.59
CA VAL A 20 2.24 -0.62 1.40
C VAL A 20 1.57 -0.53 2.76
N TYR A 21 0.79 0.52 2.98
CA TYR A 21 -0.11 0.60 4.14
C TYR A 21 -1.41 -0.12 3.78
N ARG A 22 -1.70 -1.19 4.50
CA ARG A 22 -2.81 -2.10 4.22
C ARG A 22 -3.83 -1.97 5.35
N ALA A 23 -5.10 -1.75 5.01
CA ALA A 23 -6.17 -1.77 5.99
C ALA A 23 -6.29 -3.17 6.64
N GLU A 24 -6.57 -3.27 7.94
CA GLU A 24 -6.81 -4.57 8.59
C GLU A 24 -8.12 -5.20 8.10
N ASP A 25 -9.15 -4.39 7.93
CA ASP A 25 -10.47 -4.81 7.43
C ASP A 25 -10.43 -4.90 5.90
N GLN A 26 -10.04 -6.08 5.41
CA GLN A 26 -9.96 -6.40 3.99
C GLN A 26 -11.31 -6.87 3.45
N GLU A 27 -12.25 -5.95 3.30
CA GLU A 27 -13.50 -6.20 2.59
C GLU A 27 -13.26 -6.05 1.07
N GLY A 28 -13.00 -7.14 0.33
CA GLY A 28 -12.81 -7.00 -1.12
C GLY A 28 -12.17 -8.16 -1.89
N ARG A 29 -11.59 -7.80 -3.05
CA ARG A 29 -11.19 -8.71 -4.16
C ARG A 29 -9.87 -9.46 -3.95
N PHE A 30 -9.15 -9.20 -2.85
CA PHE A 30 -7.80 -9.71 -2.60
C PHE A 30 -7.56 -10.17 -1.15
N PRO A 31 -8.50 -10.89 -0.49
CA PRO A 31 -8.33 -11.27 0.91
C PRO A 31 -7.06 -12.11 1.12
N ASP A 32 -6.67 -12.91 0.12
CA ASP A 32 -5.53 -13.84 0.18
C ASP A 32 -4.21 -13.28 -0.38
N SER A 33 -4.14 -11.97 -0.66
CA SER A 33 -2.91 -11.34 -1.17
C SER A 33 -2.33 -10.37 -0.15
N PRO A 34 -1.39 -10.81 0.71
CA PRO A 34 -0.77 -9.97 1.74
C PRO A 34 -0.11 -8.69 1.18
N THR A 35 0.37 -8.74 -0.06
CA THR A 35 1.04 -7.59 -0.73
C THR A 35 0.11 -6.83 -1.66
N LEU A 36 -1.21 -7.07 -1.63
CA LEU A 36 -2.20 -6.43 -2.51
C LEU A 36 -1.83 -6.42 -4.02
N GLY A 37 -1.20 -7.50 -4.49
CA GLY A 37 -0.79 -7.67 -5.89
C GLY A 37 0.57 -7.08 -6.27
N TRP A 38 1.31 -6.48 -5.33
CA TRP A 38 2.64 -5.92 -5.61
C TRP A 38 3.76 -6.96 -5.69
N ALA A 39 3.54 -8.18 -5.16
CA ALA A 39 4.52 -9.26 -5.27
C ALA A 39 4.89 -9.54 -6.73
N GLY A 40 6.20 -9.61 -7.01
CA GLY A 40 6.73 -9.86 -8.37
C GLY A 40 6.77 -8.64 -9.29
N LEU A 41 6.20 -7.50 -8.90
CA LEU A 41 6.28 -6.24 -9.66
C LEU A 41 7.40 -5.32 -9.16
N VAL A 42 7.87 -5.52 -7.93
CA VAL A 42 8.89 -4.67 -7.31
C VAL A 42 10.02 -5.47 -6.67
N ARG A 43 11.12 -4.81 -6.33
CA ARG A 43 12.28 -5.46 -5.70
C ARG A 43 11.94 -6.00 -4.31
N GLY A 44 11.21 -5.22 -3.51
CA GLY A 44 10.79 -5.58 -2.16
C GLY A 44 9.50 -4.86 -1.78
N VAL A 45 8.65 -5.55 -1.00
CA VAL A 45 7.41 -4.98 -0.45
C VAL A 45 7.46 -5.11 1.06
N ARG A 46 7.39 -3.98 1.76
CA ARG A 46 7.10 -3.91 3.19
C ARG A 46 5.63 -3.58 3.37
N VAL A 47 4.89 -4.46 4.01
CA VAL A 47 3.48 -4.21 4.37
C VAL A 47 3.43 -3.69 5.80
N VAL A 48 2.60 -2.67 6.02
CA VAL A 48 2.26 -2.15 7.35
C VAL A 48 0.75 -2.20 7.45
N ASP A 49 0.22 -3.10 8.29
CA ASP A 49 -1.21 -3.15 8.54
C ASP A 49 -1.63 -1.94 9.41
N VAL A 50 -2.81 -1.39 9.11
CA VAL A 50 -3.38 -0.19 9.70
C VAL A 50 -4.84 -0.48 10.07
N PRO A 51 -5.28 -0.17 11.30
CA PRO A 51 -6.68 -0.36 11.71
C PRO A 51 -7.67 0.37 10.79
N GLY A 52 -8.83 -0.24 10.59
CA GLY A 52 -9.89 0.27 9.70
C GLY A 52 -9.96 -0.47 8.36
N ASN A 53 -10.72 0.10 7.43
CA ASN A 53 -10.99 -0.41 6.09
C ASN A 53 -10.41 0.50 5.00
N HIS A 54 -10.70 0.21 3.72
CA HIS A 54 -10.20 0.98 2.58
C HIS A 54 -10.58 2.47 2.59
N ASP A 55 -11.72 2.81 3.17
CA ASP A 55 -12.30 4.15 3.12
C ASP A 55 -11.84 5.00 4.30
N ASP A 56 -11.65 4.42 5.49
CA ASP A 56 -11.33 5.15 6.71
C ASP A 56 -9.87 5.03 7.19
N LEU A 57 -9.05 4.11 6.64
CA LEU A 57 -7.65 3.97 7.08
C LEU A 57 -6.84 5.27 6.97
N VAL A 58 -7.25 6.18 6.09
CA VAL A 58 -6.55 7.45 5.86
C VAL A 58 -6.67 8.39 7.05
N GLU A 59 -7.71 8.21 7.87
CA GLU A 59 -8.00 8.96 9.08
C GLU A 59 -7.36 8.32 10.32
N ALA A 60 -6.83 7.09 10.19
CA ALA A 60 -6.24 6.36 11.29
C ALA A 60 -4.98 7.08 11.84
N PRO A 61 -4.91 7.36 13.15
CA PRO A 61 -3.72 7.93 13.77
C PRO A 61 -2.46 7.07 13.56
N GLU A 62 -2.64 5.75 13.49
CA GLU A 62 -1.59 4.76 13.26
C GLU A 62 -0.94 4.94 11.89
N LEU A 63 -1.71 5.27 10.86
CA LEU A 63 -1.18 5.57 9.53
C LEU A 63 -0.23 6.76 9.59
N ALA A 64 -0.67 7.86 10.20
CA ALA A 64 0.15 9.08 10.31
C ALA A 64 1.46 8.81 11.05
N ARG A 65 1.40 8.06 12.15
CA ARG A 65 2.58 7.64 12.92
C ARG A 65 3.53 6.77 12.09
N ALA A 66 3.02 5.74 11.43
CA ALA A 66 3.84 4.83 10.64
C ALA A 66 4.47 5.52 9.41
N LEU A 67 3.70 6.39 8.74
CA LEU A 67 4.18 7.22 7.64
C LEU A 67 5.32 8.14 8.07
N GLY A 68 5.18 8.82 9.22
CA GLY A 68 6.21 9.67 9.77
C GLY A 68 7.53 8.93 10.03
N GLN A 69 7.47 7.70 10.54
CA GLN A 69 8.65 6.87 10.78
C GLN A 69 9.36 6.49 9.47
N VAL A 70 8.61 6.07 8.45
CA VAL A 70 9.17 5.68 7.14
C VAL A 70 9.79 6.87 6.43
N LEU A 71 9.10 8.01 6.39
CA LEU A 71 9.59 9.22 5.73
C LEU A 71 10.80 9.80 6.47
N GLY A 72 10.79 9.79 7.80
CA GLY A 72 11.93 10.22 8.62
C GLY A 72 13.18 9.39 8.39
N ALA A 73 13.04 8.06 8.29
CA ALA A 73 14.16 7.15 8.00
C ALA A 73 14.67 7.24 6.54
N SER A 74 13.86 7.79 5.63
CA SER A 74 14.17 7.87 4.20
C SER A 74 14.79 9.22 3.78
N LYS A 75 14.95 10.16 4.72
CA LYS A 75 15.59 11.44 4.45
C LYS A 75 17.09 11.21 4.22
N PRO A 76 17.67 11.58 3.06
CA PRO A 76 19.11 11.55 2.91
C PRO A 76 19.75 12.52 3.91
N ALA A 77 20.91 12.14 4.44
CA ALA A 77 21.72 12.96 5.36
C ALA A 77 22.05 14.33 4.76
#